data_AF-A0A9X0WBI2-F1
#
_entry.id   AF-A0A9X0WBI2-F1
#
_cell.length_a   1.000
_cell.length_b   1.000
_cell.length_c   1.000
_cell.angle_alpha   90.00
_cell.angle_beta   90.00
_cell.angle_gamma   90.00
#
_symmetry.space_group_name_H-M   'P 1'
#
loop_
_entity.id
_entity.type
_entity.pdbx_description
1 polymer ?
#
loop_
_entity_poly.entity_id
_entity_poly.type
_entity_poly.pdbx_seq_one_letter_code
_entity_poly.pdbx_strand_id
1 'polypeptide(L)' 'MYAAITGTFENGEVTLEEPPPTLGRAKVVVMFLVDDPQDQSNREPRKGVRLGSLAEKGYQIPDDYNVPLDDLSGYQ' A
#
# COMPACT_ATOMS: atom_id res chain seq x y z
N MET A 1 -20.40 -22.28 -0.86
CA MET A 1 -19.30 -22.57 -1.79
C MET A 1 -18.60 -21.25 -2.07
N TYR A 2 -17.27 -21.21 -1.93
CA TYR A 2 -16.48 -20.03 -2.26
C TYR A 2 -15.72 -20.32 -3.55
N ALA A 3 -15.73 -19.36 -4.47
CA ALA A 3 -14.98 -19.43 -5.72
C ALA A 3 -14.26 -18.10 -5.92
N ALA A 4 -12.97 -18.16 -6.25
CA ALA A 4 -12.20 -17.01 -6.71
C ALA A 4 -12.17 -17.08 -8.23
N ILE A 5 -12.51 -15.98 -8.88
CA ILE A 5 -12.55 -15.87 -10.34
C ILE A 5 -11.64 -14.70 -10.71
N THR A 6 -10.75 -14.92 -11.68
CA THR A 6 -9.89 -13.87 -12.21
C THR A 6 -10.65 -13.04 -13.23
N GLY A 7 -10.23 -11.80 -13.37
CA GLY A 7 -10.87 -10.83 -14.22
C GLY A 7 -10.02 -9.58 -14.36
N THR A 8 -10.36 -8.79 -15.36
CA THR A 8 -9.76 -7.48 -15.58
C THR A 8 -10.65 -6.39 -15.01
N PHE A 9 -10.03 -5.34 -14.49
CA PHE A 9 -10.73 -4.14 -14.05
C PHE A 9 -10.27 -2.95 -14.88
N GLU A 10 -11.20 -2.33 -15.60
CA GLU A 10 -10.92 -1.17 -16.45
C GLU A 10 -12.08 -0.17 -16.38
N ASN A 11 -11.79 1.12 -16.21
CA ASN A 11 -12.78 2.20 -16.24
C ASN A 11 -13.99 2.04 -15.27
N GLY A 12 -13.80 1.34 -14.14
CA GLY A 12 -14.88 1.09 -13.18
C GLY A 12 -15.72 -0.15 -13.47
N GLU A 13 -15.41 -0.89 -14.53
CA GLU A 13 -16.05 -2.15 -14.91
C GLU A 13 -15.15 -3.33 -14.55
N VAL A 14 -15.74 -4.40 -14.01
CA VAL A 14 -15.06 -5.69 -13.76
C VAL A 14 -15.55 -6.69 -14.79
N THR A 15 -14.63 -7.19 -15.62
CA THR A 15 -14.91 -8.25 -16.60
C THR A 15 -14.33 -9.55 -16.09
N LEU A 16 -15.19 -10.55 -15.87
CA LEU A 16 -14.77 -11.89 -15.45
C LEU A 16 -14.22 -12.66 -16.66
N GLU A 17 -13.10 -13.36 -16.50
CA GLU A 17 -12.53 -14.22 -17.55
C GLU A 17 -13.28 -15.56 -17.68
N GLU A 18 -13.97 -15.96 -16.61
CA GLU A 18 -14.69 -17.22 -16.53
C GLU A 18 -16.13 -17.03 -16.02
N PRO A 19 -17.08 -17.88 -16.43
CA PRO A 19 -18.44 -17.82 -15.94
C PRO A 19 -18.51 -18.20 -14.45
N PRO A 20 -19.25 -17.44 -13.63
CA PRO A 20 -19.36 -17.75 -12.21
C PRO A 20 -20.17 -19.04 -11.98
N PRO A 21 -19.89 -19.78 -10.89
CA PRO A 21 -20.56 -21.05 -10.58
C PRO A 21 -22.02 -20.88 -10.14
N THR A 22 -22.50 -19.65 -9.97
CA THR A 22 -23.87 -19.33 -9.59
C THR A 22 -24.47 -18.32 -10.57
N LEU A 23 -25.70 -18.61 -11.00
CA LEU A 23 -26.49 -17.73 -11.86
C LEU A 23 -27.47 -16.85 -11.05
N GLY A 24 -27.65 -17.14 -9.76
CA GLY A 24 -28.54 -16.38 -8.87
C GLY A 24 -27.86 -15.17 -8.22
N ARG A 25 -28.66 -14.28 -7.62
CA ARG A 25 -28.17 -13.15 -6.83
C ARG A 25 -27.30 -13.65 -5.67
N ALA A 26 -26.05 -13.20 -5.61
CA ALA A 26 -25.11 -13.51 -4.54
C ALA A 26 -24.39 -12.25 -4.05
N LYS A 27 -23.91 -12.27 -2.81
CA LYS A 27 -22.98 -11.24 -2.30
C LYS A 27 -21.57 -11.62 -2.75
N VAL A 28 -20.81 -10.63 -3.21
CA VAL A 28 -19.47 -10.84 -3.79
C VAL A 28 -18.47 -9.92 -3.09
N VAL A 29 -17.24 -10.41 -2.91
CA VAL A 29 -16.09 -9.62 -2.45
C VAL A 29 -15.11 -9.56 -3.60
N VAL A 30 -14.69 -8.35 -3.98
CA VAL A 30 -13.74 -8.10 -5.08
C VAL A 30 -12.38 -7.79 -4.47
N MET A 31 -11.34 -8.48 -4.93
CA MET A 31 -9.96 -8.25 -4.52
C MET A 31 -9.14 -7.84 -5.75
N PHE A 32 -8.48 -6.68 -5.68
CA PHE A 32 -7.62 -6.19 -6.74
C PHE A 32 -6.19 -6.67 -6.49
N LEU A 33 -5.66 -7.42 -7.44
CA LEU A 33 -4.26 -7.85 -7.47
C LEU A 33 -3.49 -6.86 -8.35
N VAL A 34 -2.51 -6.16 -7.77
CA VAL A 34 -1.67 -5.20 -8.47
C VAL A 34 -0.23 -5.67 -8.35
N ASP A 35 0.45 -5.86 -9.49
CA ASP A 35 1.81 -6.41 -9.54
C ASP A 35 2.88 -5.41 -9.04
N ASP A 36 2.61 -4.10 -9.13
CA ASP A 36 3.49 -3.05 -8.62
C ASP A 36 2.74 -2.10 -7.65
N PRO A 37 3.07 -2.09 -6.35
CA PRO A 37 2.49 -1.15 -5.40
C PRO A 37 2.86 0.33 -5.70
N GLN A 38 3.83 0.61 -6.57
CA GLN A 38 4.21 1.97 -6.98
C GLN A 38 3.14 2.70 -7.79
N ASP A 39 2.20 1.98 -8.43
CA ASP A 39 1.08 2.62 -9.16
C ASP A 39 0.04 3.24 -8.21
N GLN A 40 0.15 3.03 -6.91
CA GLN A 40 -0.65 3.70 -5.88
C GLN A 40 0.07 4.91 -5.25
N SER A 41 1.23 5.30 -5.76
CA SER A 41 2.15 6.28 -5.13
C SER A 41 1.71 7.75 -5.19
N ASN A 42 0.51 8.07 -5.70
CA ASN A 42 -0.01 9.42 -5.60
C ASN A 42 -0.56 9.80 -4.20
N ARG A 43 -0.23 9.02 -3.17
CA ARG A 43 -0.35 9.47 -1.78
C ARG A 43 0.95 10.17 -1.43
N GLU A 44 0.90 11.50 -1.40
CA GLU A 44 2.01 12.36 -0.96
C GLU A 44 2.76 11.71 0.21
N PRO A 45 4.10 11.64 0.16
CA PRO A 45 4.87 11.10 1.27
C PRO A 45 4.51 11.93 2.51
N ARG A 46 3.91 11.27 3.50
CA ARG A 46 3.55 11.89 4.76
C ARG A 46 4.86 12.30 5.44
N LYS A 47 5.19 13.59 5.35
CA LYS A 47 6.31 14.22 6.07
C LYS A 47 6.40 13.67 7.49
N GLY A 48 7.58 13.25 7.87
CA GLY A 48 7.92 12.59 9.12
C GLY A 48 7.30 13.29 10.33
N VAL A 49 6.77 12.47 11.24
CA VAL A 49 6.17 12.94 12.49
C VAL A 49 7.25 13.48 13.41
N ARG A 50 7.06 14.73 13.88
CA ARG A 50 7.91 15.31 14.92
C ARG A 50 7.67 14.57 16.23
N LEU A 51 8.71 13.95 16.77
CA LEU A 51 8.67 13.29 18.08
C LEU A 51 8.64 14.33 19.20
N GLY A 52 7.43 14.81 19.54
CA GLY A 52 7.11 15.65 20.72
C GLY A 52 8.29 16.24 21.52
N SER A 53 8.54 15.71 22.72
CA SER A 53 9.55 16.21 23.68
C SER A 53 11.02 16.05 23.24
N LEU A 54 11.26 15.48 22.06
CA LEU A 54 12.59 15.27 21.46
C LEU A 54 12.82 16.18 20.24
N ALA A 55 11.80 16.92 19.79
CA ALA A 55 11.87 17.76 18.59
C ALA A 55 12.94 18.87 18.67
N GLU A 56 13.24 19.37 19.88
CA GLU A 56 14.27 20.39 20.10
C GLU A 56 15.68 19.82 20.26
N LYS A 57 15.81 18.48 20.31
CA LYS A 57 17.11 17.79 20.43
C LYS A 57 17.70 17.36 19.09
N GLY A 58 17.11 17.81 17.98
CA GLY A 58 17.61 17.56 16.62
C GLY A 58 17.22 16.21 16.01
N TYR A 59 16.52 15.34 16.75
CA TYR A 59 16.12 14.02 16.25
C TYR A 59 14.87 14.13 15.38
N GLN A 60 15.01 13.77 14.10
CA GLN A 60 13.91 13.61 13.14
C GLN A 60 13.90 12.16 12.65
N ILE A 61 12.73 11.54 12.58
CA ILE A 61 12.59 10.24 11.92
C ILE A 61 12.61 10.50 10.41
N PRO A 62 13.54 9.92 9.65
CA PRO A 62 13.58 10.06 8.19
C PRO A 62 12.30 9.51 7.55
N ASP A 63 11.89 10.11 6.45
CA ASP A 63 10.73 9.65 5.67
C ASP A 63 10.98 8.27 5.03
N ASP A 64 12.25 7.90 4.84
CA ASP A 64 12.70 6.61 4.32
C ASP A 64 13.56 5.89 5.37
N TYR A 65 13.10 4.70 5.76
CA TYR A 65 13.77 3.83 6.71
C TYR A 65 15.18 3.38 6.26
N ASN A 66 15.42 3.36 4.94
CA ASN A 66 16.68 2.88 4.38
C ASN A 66 17.76 3.97 4.28
N VAL A 67 17.48 5.19 4.75
CA VAL A 67 18.49 6.25 4.79
C VAL A 67 19.58 5.88 5.81
N PRO A 68 20.87 5.92 5.42
CA PRO A 68 21.96 5.62 6.33
C PRO A 68 21.96 6.57 7.53
N LEU A 69 22.06 6.00 8.73
CA LEU A 69 22.14 6.75 9.98
C LEU A 69 23.55 7.35 10.12
N ASP A 70 23.68 8.66 9.91
CA ASP A 70 24.97 9.40 10.02
C ASP A 70 25.44 9.60 11.47
N ASP A 71 24.54 9.36 12.44
CA ASP A 71 24.74 9.60 13.88
C ASP A 71 25.74 8.64 14.57
N LEU A 72 26.20 7.60 13.86
CA LEU A 72 27.18 6.62 14.37
C LEU A 72 28.65 7.01 14.13
N SER A 73 28.91 8.09 13.38
CA SER A 73 30.26 8.57 13.05
C SER A 73 31.09 9.02 14.27
N GLY A 74 30.44 9.33 15.40
CA GLY A 74 31.09 9.82 16.62
C GLY A 74 31.52 8.76 17.63
N TYR A 75 31.26 7.47 17.39
CA TYR A 75 31.66 6.38 18.28
C TYR A 75 32.85 5.60 17.69
N GLN A 76 34.06 6.16 17.81
CA GLN A 76 35.33 5.44 17.62
C GLN A 76 36.01 5.17 18.96
#